data_AF-A0A524FPS8-F1
#
_entry.id   AF-A0A524FPS8-F1
#
_cell.length_a   1.000
_cell.length_b   1.000
_cell.length_c   1.000
_cell.angle_alpha   90.00
_cell.angle_beta   90.00
_cell.angle_gamma   90.00
#
_symmetry.space_group_name_H-M   'P 1'
#
loop_
_entity.id
_entity.type
_entity.pdbx_description
1 polymer ?
#
loop_
_entity_poly.entity_id
_entity_poly.type
_entity_poly.pdbx_seq_one_letter_code
_entity_poly.pdbx_strand_id
1 'polypeptide(L)'
;MSKNDIRSPVNLKIASMTDLARMLVSWSQRDRPASMLYFEHNGKHIYGTLISNHGYYEHYGLPLWVHIEGEGPPEGSFLSYTTRPKEKVEFVESIADAGPMVLHLPIIRLAEKLEILDL
;
A
#
# COMPACT_ATOMS: atom_id res chain seq x y z
N MET A 1 -11.29 -14.27 21.10
CA MET A 1 -10.43 -14.81 20.02
C MET A 1 -9.00 -14.79 20.54
N SER A 2 -8.33 -15.93 20.54
CA SER A 2 -6.90 -16.01 20.80
C SER A 2 -6.12 -15.56 19.57
N LYS A 3 -4.86 -15.17 19.74
CA LYS A 3 -3.96 -14.81 18.62
C LYS A 3 -3.82 -15.94 17.59
N ASN A 4 -3.97 -17.20 18.02
CA ASN A 4 -3.91 -18.38 17.15
C ASN A 4 -5.16 -18.56 16.29
N ASP A 5 -6.23 -17.81 16.56
CA ASP A 5 -7.50 -17.91 15.82
C ASP A 5 -7.50 -16.99 14.59
N ILE A 6 -6.49 -16.10 14.45
CA ILE A 6 -6.39 -15.13 13.36
C ILE A 6 -5.60 -15.75 12.20
N ARG A 7 -6.26 -15.92 11.05
CA ARG A 7 -5.62 -16.43 9.84
C ARG A 7 -4.89 -15.33 9.09
N SER A 8 -3.74 -15.68 8.52
CA SER A 8 -2.97 -14.78 7.64
C SER A 8 -3.77 -14.41 6.39
N PRO A 9 -3.62 -13.17 5.88
CA PRO A 9 -4.21 -12.77 4.61
C PRO A 9 -3.57 -13.51 3.45
N VAL A 10 -4.25 -13.57 2.31
CA VAL A 10 -3.65 -14.05 1.06
C VAL A 10 -2.61 -13.04 0.61
N ASN A 11 -1.40 -13.53 0.37
CA ASN A 11 -0.27 -12.70 -0.01
C ASN A 11 -0.27 -12.46 -1.53
N LEU A 12 -0.28 -11.19 -1.95
CA LEU A 12 -0.26 -10.75 -3.34
C LEU A 12 0.93 -9.81 -3.57
N LYS A 13 1.97 -10.34 -4.22
CA LYS A 13 3.15 -9.56 -4.60
C LYS A 13 2.94 -8.86 -5.94
N ILE A 14 3.09 -7.54 -5.95
CA ILE A 14 2.96 -6.68 -7.12
C ILE A 14 4.34 -6.51 -7.80
N ALA A 15 4.34 -6.30 -9.11
CA ALA A 15 5.55 -6.29 -9.91
C ALA A 15 6.44 -5.06 -9.68
N SER A 16 5.84 -3.90 -9.37
CA SER A 16 6.58 -2.64 -9.23
C SER A 16 5.87 -1.63 -8.30
N MET A 17 6.61 -0.62 -7.83
CA MET A 17 6.05 0.52 -7.10
C MET A 17 5.00 1.26 -7.92
N THR A 18 5.23 1.41 -9.22
CA THR A 18 4.27 2.05 -10.13
C THR A 18 2.96 1.26 -10.20
N ASP A 19 3.01 -0.06 -10.30
CA ASP A 19 1.81 -0.90 -10.31
C ASP A 19 1.06 -0.85 -8.98
N LEU A 20 1.78 -0.84 -7.85
CA LEU A 20 1.18 -0.66 -6.54
C LEU A 20 0.50 0.71 -6.43
N ALA A 21 1.16 1.79 -6.89
CA ALA A 21 0.61 3.13 -6.89
C ALA A 21 -0.67 3.23 -7.73
N ARG A 22 -0.68 2.69 -8.96
CA ARG A 22 -1.88 2.64 -9.83
C ARG A 22 -3.07 1.99 -9.10
N MET A 23 -2.82 0.85 -8.47
CA MET A 23 -3.86 0.11 -7.77
C MET A 23 -4.42 0.89 -6.58
N LEU A 24 -3.55 1.41 -5.70
CA LEU A 24 -3.96 2.16 -4.52
C LEU A 24 -4.67 3.47 -4.87
N VAL A 25 -4.20 4.17 -5.90
CA VAL A 25 -4.85 5.37 -6.42
C VAL A 25 -6.23 5.05 -7.00
N SER A 26 -6.38 3.93 -7.72
CA SER A 26 -7.68 3.49 -8.21
C SER A 26 -8.67 3.21 -7.08
N TRP A 27 -8.18 2.69 -5.95
CA TRP A 27 -9.01 2.44 -4.76
C TRP A 27 -9.34 3.70 -3.97
N SER A 28 -8.40 4.65 -3.86
CA SER A 28 -8.63 5.89 -3.09
C SER A 28 -9.75 6.76 -3.67
N GLN A 29 -10.04 6.62 -4.97
CA GLN A 29 -11.13 7.32 -5.66
C GLN A 29 -12.52 6.74 -5.37
N ARG A 30 -12.64 5.57 -4.73
CA ARG A 30 -13.93 4.90 -4.44
C ARG A 30 -14.41 5.13 -2.99
N ASP A 31 -14.34 6.37 -2.51
CA ASP A 31 -14.77 6.82 -1.17
C ASP A 31 -14.07 6.18 0.04
N ARG A 32 -12.99 5.43 -0.16
CA ARG A 32 -12.15 4.89 0.93
C ARG A 32 -10.72 5.37 0.74
N PRO A 33 -10.20 6.27 1.59
CA PRO A 33 -8.82 6.69 1.47
C PRO A 33 -7.89 5.47 1.60
N ALA A 34 -7.11 5.21 0.55
CA ALA A 34 -6.10 4.17 0.57
C ALA A 34 -4.82 4.77 1.15
N SER A 35 -4.25 4.08 2.15
CA SER A 35 -2.92 4.40 2.69
C SER A 35 -1.95 3.30 2.32
N MET A 36 -0.71 3.68 2.03
CA MET A 36 0.39 2.76 1.85
C MET A 36 1.06 2.54 3.20
N LEU A 37 1.16 1.28 3.63
CA LEU A 37 1.92 0.89 4.80
C LEU A 37 3.36 0.60 4.39
N TYR A 38 4.29 0.98 5.26
CA TYR A 38 5.72 0.71 5.11
C TYR A 38 6.28 0.08 6.40
N PHE A 39 7.12 -0.93 6.27
CA PHE A 39 7.95 -1.44 7.37
C PHE A 39 9.18 -2.17 6.84
N GLU A 40 10.18 -2.31 7.71
CA GLU A 40 11.34 -3.14 7.45
C GLU A 40 11.14 -4.55 8.03
N HIS A 41 11.49 -5.57 7.26
CA HIS A 41 11.46 -6.94 7.73
C HIS A 41 12.58 -7.75 7.06
N ASN A 42 13.41 -8.42 7.87
CA ASN A 42 14.52 -9.25 7.39
C ASN A 42 15.45 -8.52 6.40
N GLY A 43 15.75 -7.24 6.65
CA GLY A 43 16.59 -6.41 5.78
C GLY A 43 15.92 -5.97 4.47
N LYS A 44 14.62 -6.21 4.31
CA LYS A 44 13.82 -5.79 3.15
C LYS A 44 12.91 -4.62 3.51
N HIS A 45 12.72 -3.73 2.55
CA HIS A 45 11.78 -2.61 2.63
C HIS A 45 10.45 -3.02 2.04
N ILE A 46 9.42 -3.20 2.87
CA ILE A 46 8.11 -3.67 2.42
C ILE A 46 7.15 -2.49 2.32
N TYR A 47 6.53 -2.36 1.15
CA TYR A 47 5.46 -1.39 0.89
C TYR A 47 4.20 -2.15 0.53
N GLY A 48 3.07 -1.82 1.11
CA GLY A 48 1.84 -2.53 0.80
C GLY A 48 0.62 -1.97 1.49
N THR A 49 -0.48 -2.71 1.39
CA THR A 49 -1.70 -2.40 2.11
C THR A 49 -2.46 -3.68 2.42
N LEU A 50 -3.26 -3.65 3.47
CA LEU A 50 -4.18 -4.72 3.80
C LEU A 50 -5.58 -4.30 3.35
N ILE A 51 -6.17 -5.05 2.43
CA ILE A 51 -7.54 -4.81 1.98
C ILE A 51 -8.40 -6.05 2.18
N SER A 52 -9.70 -5.83 2.36
CA SER A 52 -10.71 -6.89 2.31
C SER A 52 -11.43 -6.83 0.97
N ASN A 53 -11.32 -7.87 0.16
CA ASN A 53 -12.12 -7.98 -1.06
C ASN A 53 -13.54 -8.44 -0.69
N HIS A 54 -14.46 -7.47 -0.55
CA HIS A 54 -15.86 -7.70 -0.21
C HIS A 54 -16.56 -8.52 -1.28
N GLY A 55 -17.39 -9.48 -0.88
CA GLY A 55 -18.16 -10.31 -1.82
C GLY A 55 -17.36 -11.40 -2.53
N TYR A 56 -16.21 -11.83 -1.99
CA TYR A 56 -15.52 -13.02 -2.48
C TYR A 56 -16.30 -14.29 -2.13
N TYR A 57 -17.23 -14.66 -3.03
CA TYR A 57 -18.13 -15.81 -2.90
C TYR A 57 -18.77 -15.88 -1.49
N GLU A 58 -18.70 -17.05 -0.85
CA GLU A 58 -19.27 -17.32 0.47
C GLU A 58 -18.41 -16.80 1.62
N HIS A 59 -17.24 -16.23 1.36
CA HIS A 59 -16.24 -15.91 2.40
C HIS A 59 -16.44 -14.55 3.09
N TYR A 60 -17.51 -13.81 2.80
CA TYR A 60 -17.84 -12.51 3.42
C TYR A 60 -16.72 -11.43 3.41
N GLY A 61 -15.61 -11.68 2.70
CA GLY A 61 -14.46 -10.79 2.61
C GLY A 61 -13.12 -11.56 2.65
N LEU A 62 -12.43 -11.68 1.51
CA LEU A 62 -11.09 -12.28 1.48
C LEU A 62 -10.04 -11.21 1.83
N PRO A 63 -9.28 -11.35 2.92
CA PRO A 63 -8.23 -10.40 3.24
C PRO A 63 -7.02 -10.64 2.33
N LEU A 64 -6.58 -9.58 1.64
CA LEU A 64 -5.40 -9.58 0.78
C LEU A 64 -4.35 -8.65 1.38
N TRP A 65 -3.15 -9.18 1.56
CA TRP A 65 -1.96 -8.38 1.76
C TRP A 65 -1.32 -8.12 0.41
N VAL A 66 -1.46 -6.89 -0.08
CA VAL A 66 -0.95 -6.50 -1.39
C VAL A 66 0.30 -5.68 -1.21
N HIS A 67 1.43 -6.14 -1.74
CA HIS A 67 2.72 -5.53 -1.40
C HIS A 67 3.78 -5.65 -2.50
N ILE A 68 4.87 -4.91 -2.31
CA ILE A 68 6.13 -5.05 -3.04
C ILE A 68 7.30 -5.12 -2.06
N GLU A 69 8.46 -5.49 -2.59
CA GLU A 69 9.75 -5.20 -1.97
C GLU A 69 10.32 -3.96 -2.67
N GLY A 70 10.58 -2.90 -1.92
CA GLY A 70 11.19 -1.68 -2.43
C GLY A 70 12.72 -1.70 -2.29
N GLU A 71 13.37 -0.76 -2.95
CA GLU A 71 14.84 -0.65 -2.97
C GLU A 71 15.41 0.02 -1.71
N GLY A 72 14.58 0.73 -0.94
CA GLY A 72 14.98 1.53 0.21
C GLY A 72 13.79 2.00 1.05
N PRO A 73 14.04 2.72 2.17
CA PRO A 73 13.00 3.37 2.95
C PRO A 73 12.35 4.53 2.16
N PRO A 74 11.13 4.95 2.52
CA PRO A 74 10.47 6.05 1.83
C PRO A 74 11.22 7.35 2.08
N GLU A 75 11.52 8.08 1.00
CA GLU A 75 12.22 9.37 1.04
C GLU A 75 11.27 10.55 1.33
N GLY A 76 10.06 10.26 1.80
CA GLY A 76 9.05 11.26 2.16
C GLY A 76 7.90 10.66 2.96
N SER A 77 6.90 11.49 3.23
CA SER A 77 5.69 11.15 3.96
C SER A 77 4.53 10.73 3.04
N PHE A 78 4.64 11.00 1.75
CA PHE A 78 3.64 10.67 0.73
C PHE A 78 4.30 10.09 -0.52
N LEU A 79 3.53 9.29 -1.26
CA LEU A 79 3.83 8.91 -2.62
C LEU A 79 2.93 9.71 -3.55
N SER A 80 3.52 10.54 -4.41
CA SER A 80 2.80 11.22 -5.48
C SER A 80 2.72 10.34 -6.71
N TYR A 81 1.60 10.42 -7.42
CA TYR A 81 1.34 9.73 -8.68
C TYR A 81 0.72 10.72 -9.67
N THR A 82 1.35 10.85 -10.83
CA THR A 82 0.85 11.66 -11.95
C THR A 82 0.99 10.88 -13.25
N THR A 83 0.12 11.16 -14.21
CA THR A 83 0.20 10.65 -15.59
C THR A 83 0.60 11.72 -16.60
N ARG A 84 0.86 12.96 -16.15
CA ARG A 84 1.16 14.10 -17.01
C ARG A 84 2.47 14.79 -16.62
N PRO A 85 3.33 15.16 -17.60
CA PRO A 85 3.23 14.84 -19.04
C PRO A 85 3.56 13.37 -19.37
N LYS A 86 4.15 12.64 -18.42
CA LYS A 86 4.39 11.20 -18.44
C LYS A 86 4.03 10.63 -17.09
N GLU A 87 3.81 9.32 -17.04
CA GLU A 87 3.62 8.64 -15.77
C GLU A 87 4.85 8.75 -14.90
N LYS A 88 4.63 9.13 -13.63
CA LYS A 88 5.68 9.31 -12.65
C LYS A 88 5.16 9.01 -11.26
N VAL A 89 6.03 8.38 -10.46
CA VAL A 89 5.84 8.12 -9.04
C VAL A 89 7.02 8.71 -8.29
N GLU A 90 6.75 9.51 -7.26
CA GLU A 90 7.80 10.15 -6.46
C GLU A 90 7.44 10.23 -4.99
N PHE A 91 8.41 10.07 -4.12
CA PHE A 91 8.26 10.41 -2.71
C PHE A 91 8.26 11.93 -2.53
N VAL A 92 7.33 12.42 -1.71
CA VAL A 92 7.22 13.86 -1.38
C VAL A 92 6.93 14.03 0.11
N GLU A 93 7.42 15.11 0.70
CA GLU A 93 7.22 15.38 2.13
C GLU A 93 5.85 15.99 2.43
N SER A 94 5.30 16.76 1.49
CA SER A 94 4.06 17.51 1.65
C SER A 94 3.24 17.50 0.36
N ILE A 95 1.93 17.68 0.51
CA ILE A 95 0.98 17.82 -0.60
C ILE A 95 0.62 19.28 -0.89
N ALA A 96 1.18 20.25 -0.16
CA ALA A 96 0.80 21.67 -0.25
C ALA A 96 1.09 22.27 -1.64
N ASP A 97 2.20 21.86 -2.26
CA ASP A 97 2.63 22.34 -3.58
C ASP A 97 2.19 21.40 -4.73
N ALA A 98 1.24 20.51 -4.44
CA ALA A 98 0.72 19.58 -5.43
C ALA A 98 0.04 20.31 -6.59
N GLY A 99 0.58 20.12 -7.79
CA GLY A 99 -0.07 20.58 -9.01
C GLY A 99 -1.43 19.91 -9.23
N PRO A 100 -2.29 20.48 -10.09
CA PRO A 100 -3.57 19.88 -10.44
C PRO A 100 -3.36 18.48 -11.03
N MET A 101 -4.26 17.55 -10.71
CA MET A 101 -4.25 16.15 -11.18
C MET A 101 -3.09 15.28 -10.65
N VAL A 102 -2.36 15.72 -9.61
CA VAL A 102 -1.42 14.87 -8.88
C VAL A 102 -2.15 14.20 -7.72
N LEU A 103 -2.13 12.87 -7.71
CA LEU A 103 -2.76 12.05 -6.67
C LEU A 103 -1.71 11.68 -5.63
N HIS A 104 -2.11 11.62 -4.36
CA HIS A 104 -1.18 11.37 -3.26
C HIS A 104 -1.68 10.20 -2.43
N LEU A 105 -0.73 9.34 -2.04
CA LEU A 105 -0.96 8.24 -1.11
C LEU A 105 -0.14 8.53 0.16
N PRO A 106 -0.77 8.67 1.34
CA PRO A 106 -0.02 8.79 2.58
C PRO A 106 0.74 7.49 2.84
N ILE A 107 1.98 7.62 3.30
CA ILE A 107 2.83 6.50 3.69
C ILE A 107 2.84 6.42 5.22
N ILE A 108 2.26 5.36 5.75
CA ILE A 108 2.20 5.08 7.18
C ILE A 108 3.32 4.11 7.52
N ARG A 109 4.32 4.61 8.25
CA ARG A 109 5.46 3.81 8.72
C ARG A 109 5.04 3.04 9.97
N LEU A 110 5.06 1.71 9.89
CA LEU A 110 4.82 0.84 11.03
C LEU A 110 6.14 0.64 11.79
N ALA A 111 6.05 0.58 13.11
CA ALA A 111 7.21 0.29 13.96
C ALA A 111 7.74 -1.13 13.76
N GLU A 112 6.85 -2.05 13.37
CA GLU A 112 7.16 -3.46 13.14
C GLU A 112 6.20 -4.07 12.10
N LYS A 113 6.57 -5.24 11.55
CA LYS A 113 5.71 -6.01 10.65
C LYS A 113 4.38 -6.33 11.35
N LEU A 114 3.27 -6.20 10.63
CA LEU A 114 1.98 -6.71 11.08
C LEU A 114 2.10 -8.22 11.39
N GLU A 115 1.75 -8.59 12.62
CA GLU A 115 1.99 -9.96 13.14
C GLU A 115 1.31 -11.03 12.28
N ILE A 116 0.16 -10.71 11.69
CA ILE A 116 -0.66 -11.61 10.86
C ILE A 116 -0.08 -11.87 9.46
N LEU A 117 0.98 -11.15 9.05
CA LEU A 117 1.57 -11.33 7.73
C LEU A 117 2.53 -12.52 7.72
N ASP A 118 2.37 -13.39 6.72
CA ASP A 118 3.29 -14.48 6.43
C ASP A 118 4.22 -14.02 5.27
N LEU A 119 5.41 -13.53 5.63
CA LEU A 119 6.39 -12.86 4.76
C LEU A 119 7.80 -13.44 4.96
#